data_AF-A0A2K3N4F8-F1
#
_entry.id   AF-A0A2K3N4F8-F1
#
_cell.length_a   1.000
_cell.length_b   1.000
_cell.length_c   1.000
_cell.angle_alpha   90.00
_cell.angle_beta   90.00
_cell.angle_gamma   90.00
#
_symmetry.space_group_name_H-M   'P 1'
#
loop_
_entity.id
_entity.type
_entity.pdbx_description
1 polymer ?
#
loop_
_entity_poly.entity_id
_entity_poly.type
_entity_poly.pdbx_seq_one_letter_code
_entity_poly.pdbx_strand_id
1 'polypeptide(L)'
;MKDDNDNVEPDIIRSAIYNVYYQDSVTLMSKGQQMELVKILKIFIAIDFSSNHFEGQIPEDLMDLKALYVLNLSNNAFSNEIPSTIGNLKQLESLDLSNNSLVGEIPMQLASLSFLSYLNLSFNHLVGKIPTGTQLQSFQASSFEGNYGLYGPPLTEIPKRPYDPHPQPACGRLACSIDWSFLSVELGFVFGLGIIIGPVMLWKQWRVRYCKLVDKILCWMFSRMYLEYATDRGQTYTVLRW
;
A
#
# COMPACT_ATOMS: atom_id res chain seq x y z
N MET A 1 63.60 -35.53 -37.28
CA MET A 1 63.87 -34.08 -37.17
C MET A 1 62.96 -33.41 -38.19
N LYS A 2 61.96 -32.62 -37.85
CA LYS A 2 61.56 -32.02 -36.57
C LYS A 2 60.10 -31.57 -36.74
N ASP A 3 59.26 -31.85 -35.75
CA ASP A 3 57.93 -31.26 -35.55
C ASP A 3 58.01 -29.74 -35.40
N ASP A 4 56.99 -29.03 -35.88
CA ASP A 4 56.48 -27.70 -35.47
C ASP A 4 55.11 -27.58 -36.20
N ASN A 5 53.91 -27.80 -35.66
CA ASN A 5 53.22 -27.42 -34.42
C ASN A 5 53.21 -25.92 -34.10
N ASP A 6 52.70 -25.13 -35.05
CA ASP A 6 52.24 -23.77 -34.78
C ASP A 6 50.86 -23.79 -34.11
N ASN A 7 50.93 -23.75 -32.78
CA ASN A 7 49.85 -23.33 -31.89
C ASN A 7 49.34 -21.95 -32.33
N VAL A 8 48.18 -21.92 -32.99
CA VAL A 8 47.37 -20.71 -33.08
C VAL A 8 46.83 -20.42 -31.68
N GLU A 9 47.34 -19.34 -31.12
CA GLU A 9 47.05 -18.78 -29.81
C GLU A 9 45.52 -18.65 -29.53
N PRO A 10 44.99 -19.26 -28.45
CA PRO A 10 43.55 -19.24 -28.14
C PRO A 10 43.06 -17.89 -27.57
N ASP A 11 43.95 -16.90 -27.39
CA ASP A 11 43.63 -15.66 -26.69
C ASP A 11 42.92 -14.62 -27.56
N ILE A 12 43.05 -14.67 -28.89
CA ILE A 12 42.34 -13.73 -29.79
C ILE A 12 40.84 -14.05 -29.81
N ILE A 13 40.46 -15.34 -29.76
CA ILE A 13 39.04 -15.76 -29.71
C ILE A 13 38.41 -15.46 -28.34
N ARG A 14 39.20 -15.49 -27.25
CA ARG A 14 38.73 -15.09 -25.91
C ARG A 14 38.43 -13.59 -25.79
N SER A 15 39.11 -12.75 -26.57
CA SER A 15 38.87 -11.29 -26.55
C SER A 15 37.57 -10.87 -27.24
N ALA A 16 36.98 -11.71 -28.10
CA ALA A 16 35.78 -11.40 -28.87
C ALA A 16 34.46 -11.87 -28.22
N ILE A 17 34.50 -12.57 -27.07
CA ILE A 17 33.31 -13.14 -26.39
C ILE A 17 32.98 -12.43 -25.06
N TYR A 18 33.83 -11.50 -24.60
CA TYR A 18 33.44 -10.60 -23.51
C TYR A 18 32.62 -9.45 -24.06
N ASN A 19 31.31 -9.69 -24.13
CA ASN A 19 30.25 -8.70 -24.20
C ASN A 19 30.68 -7.38 -23.55
N VAL A 20 30.77 -6.33 -24.36
CA VAL A 20 30.84 -4.95 -23.89
C VAL A 20 29.46 -4.60 -23.32
N TYR A 21 29.18 -5.09 -22.12
CA TYR A 21 28.15 -4.53 -21.28
C TYR A 21 28.75 -3.30 -20.62
N TYR A 22 28.24 -2.11 -20.95
CA TYR A 22 28.42 -0.96 -20.08
C TYR A 22 27.78 -1.33 -18.72
N GLN A 23 28.60 -1.51 -17.70
CA GLN A 23 28.14 -1.68 -16.32
C GLN A 23 27.79 -0.29 -15.78
N ASP A 24 26.63 0.23 -16.18
CA ASP A 24 26.11 1.46 -15.62
C ASP A 24 25.42 1.12 -14.28
N SER A 25 25.94 1.68 -13.20
CA SER A 25 25.27 1.70 -11.89
C SER A 25 24.73 3.11 -11.65
N VAL A 26 23.51 3.19 -11.09
CA VAL A 26 22.95 4.44 -10.60
C VAL A 26 22.75 4.31 -9.11
N THR A 27 23.19 5.35 -8.40
CA THR A 27 22.96 5.50 -6.97
C THR A 27 21.63 6.20 -6.76
N LEU A 28 20.67 5.51 -6.16
CA LEU A 28 19.37 6.08 -5.78
C LEU A 28 19.32 6.35 -4.27
N MET A 29 18.67 7.45 -3.90
CA MET A 29 18.37 7.80 -2.52
C MET A 29 16.87 7.59 -2.26
N SER A 30 16.52 6.67 -1.36
CA SER A 30 15.13 6.46 -0.91
C SER A 30 15.07 6.50 0.60
N LYS A 31 14.24 7.40 1.16
CA LYS A 31 14.06 7.60 2.61
C LYS A 31 15.38 7.73 3.40
N GLY A 32 16.38 8.41 2.82
CA GLY A 32 17.70 8.60 3.44
C GLY A 32 18.64 7.38 3.33
N GLN A 33 18.18 6.29 2.72
CA GLN A 33 18.98 5.11 2.44
C GLN A 33 19.48 5.14 1.00
N GLN A 34 20.80 5.07 0.84
CA GLN A 34 21.47 4.99 -0.45
C GLN A 34 21.44 3.53 -0.94
N MET A 35 20.96 3.32 -2.16
CA MET A 35 20.90 2.02 -2.81
C MET A 35 21.62 2.11 -4.15
N GLU A 36 22.59 1.22 -4.37
CA GLU A 36 23.30 1.11 -5.63
C GLU A 36 22.64 0.01 -6.48
N LEU A 37 22.03 0.41 -7.59
CA LEU A 37 21.38 -0.53 -8.50
C LEU A 37 22.36 -0.96 -9.59
N VAL A 38 22.92 -2.16 -9.44
CA VAL A 38 23.77 -2.80 -10.45
C VAL A 38 22.89 -3.68 -11.35
N LYS A 39 22.85 -3.38 -12.66
CA LYS A 39 21.92 -3.90 -13.68
C LYS A 39 20.55 -3.20 -13.70
N ILE A 40 20.54 -1.94 -14.10
CA ILE A 40 19.34 -1.27 -14.58
C ILE A 40 18.91 -1.97 -15.87
N LEU A 41 17.96 -2.91 -15.82
CA LEU A 41 17.19 -3.32 -17.02
C LEU A 41 15.90 -4.12 -16.71
N LYS A 42 15.55 -4.39 -15.43
CA LYS A 42 14.29 -5.09 -15.10
C LYS A 42 13.49 -4.53 -13.92
N ILE A 43 13.98 -3.49 -13.23
CA ILE A 43 13.35 -3.02 -11.99
C ILE A 43 12.28 -1.95 -12.29
N PHE A 44 12.47 -1.12 -13.32
CA PHE A 44 11.51 -0.08 -13.73
C PHE A 44 10.36 -0.58 -14.61
N ILE A 45 10.10 -1.87 -14.61
CA ILE A 45 8.94 -2.45 -15.33
C ILE A 45 7.76 -2.69 -14.38
N ALA A 46 7.94 -2.51 -13.08
CA ALA A 46 6.89 -2.68 -12.09
C ALA A 46 6.90 -1.51 -11.11
N ILE A 47 5.75 -0.87 -10.94
CA ILE A 47 5.51 0.17 -9.93
C ILE A 47 4.42 -0.35 -8.99
N ASP A 48 4.77 -0.50 -7.72
CA ASP A 48 3.82 -0.81 -6.66
C ASP A 48 3.88 0.30 -5.60
N PHE A 49 2.83 1.10 -5.57
CA PHE A 49 2.58 2.15 -4.58
C PHE A 49 1.34 1.84 -3.75
N SER A 50 0.92 0.58 -3.72
CA SER A 50 -0.29 0.19 -2.99
C SER A 50 -0.17 0.38 -1.49
N SER A 51 -1.32 0.49 -0.81
CA SER A 51 -1.40 0.56 0.65
C SER A 51 -0.69 1.78 1.25
N ASN A 52 -0.94 2.95 0.66
CA ASN A 52 -0.44 4.24 1.14
C ASN A 52 -1.60 5.22 1.32
N HIS A 53 -1.26 6.48 1.58
CA HIS A 53 -2.21 7.59 1.72
C HIS A 53 -2.01 8.61 0.58
N PHE A 54 -1.73 8.13 -0.64
CA PHE A 54 -1.65 9.04 -1.79
C PHE A 54 -3.04 9.57 -2.14
N GLU A 55 -3.12 10.87 -2.36
CA GLU A 55 -4.36 11.62 -2.62
C GLU A 55 -4.27 12.36 -3.95
N GLY A 56 -5.40 12.90 -4.41
CA GLY A 56 -5.50 13.65 -5.66
C GLY A 56 -5.59 12.74 -6.88
N GLN A 57 -5.31 13.28 -8.06
CA GLN A 57 -5.43 12.53 -9.32
C GLN A 57 -4.21 11.66 -9.61
N ILE A 58 -4.40 10.61 -10.40
CA ILE A 58 -3.29 9.84 -10.97
C ILE A 58 -2.54 10.76 -11.97
N PRO A 59 -1.23 11.03 -11.79
CA PRO A 59 -0.48 11.91 -12.69
C PRO A 59 -0.41 11.35 -14.11
N GLU A 60 -0.62 12.19 -15.12
CA GLU A 60 -0.53 11.76 -16.52
C GLU A 60 0.89 11.34 -16.91
N ASP A 61 1.91 11.92 -16.29
CA ASP A 61 3.32 11.58 -16.54
C ASP A 61 3.63 10.10 -16.25
N LEU A 62 2.85 9.46 -15.37
CA LEU A 62 2.98 8.03 -15.10
C LEU A 62 2.67 7.18 -16.36
N MET A 63 1.85 7.72 -17.27
CA MET A 63 1.44 7.06 -18.51
C MET A 63 2.50 7.14 -19.61
N ASP A 64 3.59 7.88 -19.38
CA ASP A 64 4.73 7.95 -20.30
C ASP A 64 5.75 6.81 -20.08
N LEU A 65 5.58 6.01 -19.03
CA LEU A 65 6.43 4.86 -18.71
C LEU A 65 6.11 3.65 -19.59
N LYS A 66 6.40 3.74 -20.90
CA LYS A 66 6.00 2.75 -21.91
C LYS A 66 6.57 1.33 -21.73
N ALA A 67 7.61 1.18 -20.92
CA ALA A 67 8.22 -0.10 -20.58
C ALA A 67 7.59 -0.77 -19.34
N LEU A 68 6.51 -0.21 -18.79
CA LEU A 68 5.85 -0.72 -17.59
C LEU A 68 4.99 -1.95 -17.91
N TYR A 69 5.20 -3.01 -17.13
CA TYR A 69 4.49 -4.29 -17.14
C TYR A 69 3.47 -4.38 -15.99
N VAL A 70 3.81 -3.82 -14.82
CA VAL A 70 2.96 -3.88 -13.63
C VAL A 70 2.76 -2.49 -13.06
N LEU A 71 1.51 -2.12 -12.84
CA LEU A 71 1.12 -0.91 -12.12
C LEU A 71 0.11 -1.25 -11.03
N ASN A 72 0.52 -1.09 -9.78
CA ASN A 72 -0.34 -1.27 -8.62
C ASN A 72 -0.43 0.05 -7.82
N LEU A 73 -1.60 0.68 -7.86
CA LEU A 73 -1.94 1.89 -7.11
C LEU A 73 -3.06 1.64 -6.09
N SER A 74 -3.38 0.37 -5.83
CA SER A 74 -4.51 -0.01 -4.99
C SER A 74 -4.39 0.46 -3.54
N ASN A 75 -5.51 0.53 -2.81
CA ASN A 75 -5.50 0.88 -1.39
C ASN A 75 -4.83 2.23 -1.12
N ASN A 76 -5.32 3.27 -1.79
CA ASN A 76 -4.91 4.67 -1.62
C ASN A 76 -6.17 5.56 -1.59
N ALA A 77 -5.99 6.87 -1.68
CA ALA A 77 -7.06 7.86 -1.79
C ALA A 77 -6.99 8.61 -3.12
N PHE A 78 -6.53 7.96 -4.20
CA PHE A 78 -6.57 8.55 -5.53
C PHE A 78 -8.02 8.85 -5.93
N SER A 79 -8.24 10.02 -6.51
CA SER A 79 -9.54 10.59 -6.86
C SER A 79 -9.51 11.09 -8.31
N ASN A 80 -10.61 11.69 -8.77
CA ASN A 80 -10.82 12.05 -10.17
C ASN A 80 -10.87 10.84 -11.11
N GLU A 81 -10.85 11.10 -12.42
CA GLU A 81 -11.01 10.10 -13.48
C GLU A 81 -9.72 9.33 -13.74
N ILE A 82 -9.87 8.10 -14.25
CA ILE A 82 -8.74 7.34 -14.81
C ILE A 82 -8.28 8.08 -16.07
N PRO A 83 -7.01 8.52 -16.16
CA PRO A 83 -6.53 9.26 -17.33
C PRO A 83 -6.69 8.43 -18.60
N SER A 84 -7.28 9.01 -19.64
CA SER A 84 -7.43 8.33 -20.94
C SER A 84 -6.07 7.95 -21.56
N THR A 85 -5.00 8.64 -21.16
CA THR A 85 -3.60 8.35 -21.51
C THR A 85 -3.10 7.01 -20.97
N ILE A 86 -3.82 6.33 -20.06
CA ILE A 86 -3.51 4.97 -19.59
C ILE A 86 -3.29 3.99 -20.75
N GLY A 87 -3.95 4.22 -21.89
CA GLY A 87 -3.77 3.44 -23.12
C GLY A 87 -2.35 3.50 -23.72
N ASN A 88 -1.48 4.41 -23.26
CA ASN A 88 -0.09 4.54 -23.72
C ASN A 88 0.83 3.45 -23.16
N LEU A 89 0.45 2.79 -22.05
CA LEU A 89 1.23 1.74 -21.40
C LEU A 89 1.14 0.41 -22.15
N LYS A 90 1.60 0.37 -23.40
CA LYS A 90 1.39 -0.76 -24.32
C LYS A 90 1.98 -2.09 -23.89
N GLN A 91 2.91 -2.12 -22.93
CA GLN A 91 3.50 -3.35 -22.38
C GLN A 91 2.84 -3.81 -21.07
N LEU A 92 1.80 -3.10 -20.60
CA LEU A 92 1.20 -3.38 -19.30
C LEU A 92 0.47 -4.73 -19.32
N GLU A 93 0.83 -5.59 -18.37
CA GLU A 93 0.28 -6.93 -18.15
C GLU A 93 -0.60 -6.99 -16.91
N SER A 94 -0.35 -6.14 -15.92
CA SER A 94 -1.10 -6.10 -14.66
C SER A 94 -1.40 -4.66 -14.22
N LEU A 95 -2.68 -4.38 -13.99
CA LEU A 95 -3.17 -3.10 -13.51
C LEU A 95 -4.11 -3.30 -12.31
N ASP A 96 -3.73 -2.74 -11.17
CA ASP A 96 -4.59 -2.67 -9.98
C ASP A 96 -4.79 -1.23 -9.53
N LEU A 97 -6.02 -0.75 -9.64
CA LEU A 97 -6.49 0.56 -9.17
C LEU A 97 -7.56 0.42 -8.08
N SER A 98 -7.75 -0.78 -7.53
CA SER A 98 -8.82 -1.07 -6.60
C SER A 98 -8.70 -0.31 -5.27
N ASN A 99 -9.81 -0.14 -4.58
CA ASN A 99 -9.86 0.48 -3.25
C ASN A 99 -9.23 1.89 -3.26
N ASN A 100 -9.81 2.76 -4.09
CA ASN A 100 -9.50 4.18 -4.22
C ASN A 100 -10.81 4.98 -4.28
N SER A 101 -10.74 6.29 -4.56
CA SER A 101 -11.89 7.19 -4.73
C SER A 101 -12.05 7.65 -6.19
N LEU A 102 -11.66 6.82 -7.17
CA LEU A 102 -11.73 7.17 -8.60
C LEU A 102 -13.18 7.30 -9.06
N VAL A 103 -13.46 8.29 -9.90
CA VAL A 103 -14.79 8.62 -10.42
C VAL A 103 -14.82 8.59 -11.96
N GLY A 104 -15.99 8.78 -12.56
CA GLY A 104 -16.15 8.85 -14.02
C GLY A 104 -16.26 7.49 -14.68
N GLU A 105 -16.21 7.48 -16.01
CA GLU A 105 -16.33 6.26 -16.81
C GLU A 105 -14.99 5.54 -16.98
N ILE A 106 -15.03 4.23 -17.26
CA ILE A 106 -13.83 3.47 -17.64
C ILE A 106 -13.42 3.92 -19.06
N PRO A 107 -12.24 4.52 -19.26
CA PRO A 107 -11.84 5.03 -20.57
C PRO A 107 -11.68 3.90 -21.58
N MET A 108 -12.22 4.07 -22.79
CA MET A 108 -12.08 3.12 -23.90
C MET A 108 -10.62 2.80 -24.24
N GLN A 109 -9.71 3.73 -23.95
CA GLN A 109 -8.28 3.59 -24.16
C GLN A 109 -7.66 2.48 -23.29
N LEU A 110 -8.22 2.19 -22.12
CA LEU A 110 -7.76 1.08 -21.27
C LEU A 110 -7.98 -0.27 -21.98
N ALA A 111 -9.01 -0.37 -22.81
CA ALA A 111 -9.25 -1.54 -23.66
C ALA A 111 -8.19 -1.74 -24.76
N SER A 112 -7.35 -0.73 -25.04
CA SER A 112 -6.28 -0.80 -26.05
C SER A 112 -4.97 -1.45 -25.55
N LEU A 113 -4.94 -1.91 -24.29
CA LEU A 113 -3.78 -2.52 -23.64
C LEU A 113 -3.69 -4.02 -23.94
N SER A 114 -3.23 -4.42 -25.13
CA SER A 114 -3.38 -5.81 -25.64
C SER A 114 -2.71 -6.92 -24.83
N PHE A 115 -1.81 -6.60 -23.90
CA PHE A 115 -1.12 -7.58 -23.05
C PHE A 115 -1.71 -7.67 -21.64
N LEU A 116 -2.76 -6.89 -21.34
CA LEU A 116 -3.33 -6.82 -20.00
C LEU A 116 -3.98 -8.17 -19.63
N SER A 117 -3.39 -8.83 -18.64
CA SER A 117 -3.79 -10.17 -18.17
C SER A 117 -4.45 -10.13 -16.80
N TYR A 118 -4.16 -9.08 -16.02
CA TYR A 118 -4.77 -8.81 -14.73
C TYR A 118 -5.30 -7.37 -14.70
N LEU A 119 -6.55 -7.23 -14.26
CA LEU A 119 -7.21 -5.95 -14.04
C LEU A 119 -8.02 -6.01 -12.75
N ASN A 120 -7.87 -4.99 -11.91
CA ASN A 120 -8.75 -4.77 -10.78
C ASN A 120 -9.07 -3.27 -10.62
N LEU A 121 -10.35 -2.94 -10.78
CA LEU A 121 -10.93 -1.59 -10.63
C LEU A 121 -11.96 -1.56 -9.50
N SER A 122 -12.07 -2.62 -8.70
CA SER A 122 -13.09 -2.77 -7.67
C SER A 122 -12.99 -1.70 -6.58
N PHE A 123 -14.09 -1.47 -5.86
CA PHE A 123 -14.16 -0.55 -4.73
C PHE A 123 -13.66 0.86 -5.08
N ASN A 124 -14.28 1.45 -6.09
CA ASN A 124 -14.13 2.86 -6.48
C ASN A 124 -15.53 3.48 -6.64
N HIS A 125 -15.61 4.68 -7.20
CA HIS A 125 -16.84 5.40 -7.52
C HIS A 125 -17.06 5.51 -9.05
N LEU A 126 -16.60 4.52 -9.81
CA LEU A 126 -16.76 4.50 -11.27
C LEU A 126 -18.23 4.35 -11.67
N VAL A 127 -18.57 4.93 -12.81
CA VAL A 127 -19.93 4.98 -13.35
C VAL A 127 -19.97 4.61 -14.83
N GLY A 128 -21.16 4.34 -15.36
CA GLY A 128 -21.36 4.11 -16.78
C GLY A 128 -21.24 2.65 -17.19
N LYS A 129 -21.28 2.43 -18.51
CA LYS A 129 -21.26 1.07 -19.09
C LYS A 129 -19.82 0.56 -19.19
N ILE A 130 -19.57 -0.66 -18.75
CA ILE A 130 -18.28 -1.33 -19.01
C ILE A 130 -18.08 -1.49 -20.54
N PRO A 131 -16.94 -1.05 -21.11
CA PRO A 131 -16.67 -1.16 -22.55
C PRO A 131 -16.85 -2.57 -23.11
N THR A 132 -17.84 -2.74 -23.99
CA THR A 132 -18.19 -4.03 -24.60
C THR A 132 -17.43 -4.29 -25.90
N GLY A 133 -17.22 -5.55 -26.27
CA GLY A 133 -16.46 -5.91 -27.48
C GLY A 133 -14.95 -5.69 -27.34
N THR A 134 -14.47 -5.62 -26.10
CA THR A 134 -13.06 -5.40 -25.76
C THR A 134 -12.56 -6.50 -24.82
N GLN A 135 -11.24 -6.57 -24.60
CA GLN A 135 -10.66 -7.50 -23.62
C GLN A 135 -11.18 -7.28 -22.19
N LEU A 136 -11.80 -6.13 -21.89
CA LEU A 136 -12.32 -5.87 -20.55
C LEU A 136 -13.41 -6.84 -20.12
N GLN A 137 -14.09 -7.45 -21.10
CA GLN A 137 -15.11 -8.46 -20.85
C GLN A 137 -14.53 -9.84 -20.49
N SER A 138 -13.22 -10.08 -20.66
CA SER A 138 -12.60 -11.34 -20.24
C SER A 138 -12.23 -11.36 -18.76
N PHE A 139 -12.22 -10.22 -18.08
CA PHE A 139 -11.97 -10.14 -16.65
C PHE A 139 -13.21 -10.54 -15.84
N GLN A 140 -12.97 -11.01 -14.62
CA GLN A 140 -14.05 -11.47 -13.73
C GLN A 140 -14.91 -10.29 -13.24
N ALA A 141 -16.15 -10.56 -12.86
CA ALA A 141 -17.04 -9.55 -12.29
C ALA A 141 -16.46 -8.89 -11.02
N SER A 142 -15.66 -9.63 -10.24
CA SER A 142 -14.95 -9.12 -9.07
C SER A 142 -13.99 -7.97 -9.39
N SER A 143 -13.41 -7.94 -10.59
CA SER A 143 -12.55 -6.83 -11.03
C SER A 143 -13.30 -5.48 -11.10
N PHE A 144 -14.63 -5.47 -11.10
CA PHE A 144 -15.46 -4.27 -11.25
C PHE A 144 -16.41 -4.06 -10.06
N GLU A 145 -16.39 -4.93 -9.06
CA GLU A 145 -17.32 -4.88 -7.93
C GLU A 145 -17.12 -3.63 -7.06
N GLY A 146 -18.10 -3.30 -6.21
CA GLY A 146 -18.00 -2.13 -5.33
C GLY A 146 -18.15 -0.77 -6.02
N ASN A 147 -18.30 -0.72 -7.35
CA ASN A 147 -18.62 0.48 -8.12
C ASN A 147 -20.13 0.58 -8.38
N TYR A 148 -20.86 1.34 -7.57
CA TYR A 148 -22.34 1.37 -7.63
C TYR A 148 -22.94 1.90 -8.94
N GLY A 149 -22.19 2.70 -9.71
CA GLY A 149 -22.66 3.27 -10.97
C GLY A 149 -22.24 2.48 -12.21
N LEU A 150 -21.39 1.45 -12.07
CA LEU A 150 -20.99 0.61 -13.20
C LEU A 150 -22.07 -0.41 -13.54
N TYR A 151 -22.28 -0.63 -14.83
CA TYR A 151 -23.21 -1.65 -15.33
C TYR A 151 -22.77 -2.26 -16.66
N GLY A 152 -23.42 -3.36 -17.02
CA GLY A 152 -23.12 -4.15 -18.23
C GLY A 152 -22.14 -5.30 -17.95
N PRO A 153 -22.02 -6.25 -18.88
CA PRO A 153 -21.16 -7.43 -18.70
C PRO A 153 -19.71 -7.03 -18.42
N PRO A 154 -19.00 -7.67 -17.48
CA PRO A 154 -19.35 -8.91 -16.77
C PRO A 154 -20.25 -8.73 -15.52
N LEU A 155 -20.64 -7.51 -15.16
CA LEU A 155 -21.59 -7.29 -14.07
C LEU A 155 -23.01 -7.69 -14.48
N THR A 156 -23.80 -8.18 -13.53
CA THR A 156 -25.22 -8.48 -13.77
C THR A 156 -25.95 -7.18 -14.12
N GLU A 157 -26.71 -7.19 -15.22
CA GLU A 157 -27.55 -6.06 -15.61
C GLU A 157 -28.59 -5.77 -14.52
N ILE A 158 -28.34 -4.79 -13.66
CA ILE A 158 -29.41 -4.13 -12.89
C ILE A 158 -29.45 -2.68 -13.32
N PRO A 159 -30.17 -2.34 -14.41
CA PRO A 159 -30.56 -0.97 -14.63
C PRO A 159 -31.62 -0.65 -13.57
N LYS A 160 -31.24 0.09 -12.52
CA LYS A 160 -32.22 0.80 -11.70
C LYS A 160 -32.89 1.81 -12.62
N ARG A 161 -34.17 1.59 -12.91
CA ARG A 161 -35.00 2.45 -13.75
C ARG A 161 -34.97 3.90 -13.25
N PRO A 162 -35.11 4.90 -14.14
CA PRO A 162 -35.24 6.29 -13.74
C PRO A 162 -36.59 6.48 -13.04
N TYR A 163 -36.52 6.90 -11.77
CA TYR A 163 -37.49 7.73 -11.04
C TYR A 163 -38.99 7.54 -11.38
N ASP A 164 -39.70 6.76 -10.58
CA ASP A 164 -41.14 6.96 -10.35
C ASP A 164 -41.31 8.05 -9.28
N PRO A 165 -41.99 9.18 -9.54
CA PRO A 165 -42.28 10.17 -8.52
C PRO A 165 -43.44 9.68 -7.66
N HIS A 166 -43.15 9.08 -6.51
CA HIS A 166 -44.14 8.85 -5.45
C HIS A 166 -43.86 9.77 -4.25
N PRO A 167 -44.89 10.33 -3.59
CA PRO A 167 -44.77 11.55 -2.81
C PRO A 167 -43.94 11.35 -1.55
N GLN A 168 -43.04 12.30 -1.32
CA GLN A 168 -42.32 12.46 -0.05
C GLN A 168 -43.32 12.64 1.11
N PRO A 169 -43.20 11.87 2.21
CA PRO A 169 -43.42 12.44 3.52
C PRO A 169 -42.15 13.20 3.92
N ALA A 170 -42.37 14.38 4.48
CA ALA A 170 -41.33 15.33 4.87
C ALA A 170 -40.22 14.70 5.76
N CYS A 171 -39.02 15.21 5.50
CA CYS A 171 -37.77 15.01 6.21
C CYS A 171 -37.90 14.88 7.75
N GLY A 172 -37.57 13.70 8.28
CA GLY A 172 -37.04 13.54 9.64
C GLY A 172 -35.52 13.51 9.58
N ARG A 173 -34.88 14.55 10.11
CA ARG A 173 -33.42 14.73 10.12
C ARG A 173 -32.69 13.57 10.86
N LEU A 174 -31.58 13.14 10.27
CA LEU A 174 -30.39 12.54 10.92
C LEU A 174 -30.54 11.15 11.59
N ALA A 175 -30.70 10.11 10.78
CA ALA A 175 -30.53 8.70 11.16
C ALA A 175 -30.47 7.91 9.82
N CYS A 176 -29.52 7.08 9.43
CA CYS A 176 -28.58 6.24 10.15
C CYS A 176 -27.45 5.82 9.18
N SER A 177 -26.21 6.09 9.55
CA SER A 177 -25.11 5.12 9.40
C SER A 177 -24.02 5.48 10.40
N ILE A 178 -24.43 5.70 11.64
CA ILE A 178 -23.48 5.72 12.75
C ILE A 178 -23.37 4.27 13.18
N ASP A 179 -22.20 3.68 12.96
CA ASP A 179 -21.88 2.33 13.40
C ASP A 179 -21.78 2.34 14.94
N TRP A 180 -22.92 2.07 15.59
CA TRP A 180 -23.07 2.08 17.05
C TRP A 180 -22.11 1.11 17.75
N SER A 181 -21.60 0.11 17.02
CA SER A 181 -20.56 -0.81 17.46
C SER A 181 -19.30 -0.07 17.88
N PHE A 182 -18.81 0.83 17.02
CA PHE A 182 -17.53 1.54 17.22
C PHE A 182 -17.65 2.59 18.32
N LEU A 183 -18.74 3.37 18.33
CA LEU A 183 -19.03 4.32 19.40
C LEU A 183 -19.23 3.64 20.76
N SER A 184 -19.80 2.43 20.80
CA SER A 184 -20.03 1.72 22.07
C SER A 184 -18.73 1.27 22.73
N VAL A 185 -17.76 0.80 21.95
CA VAL A 185 -16.46 0.33 22.46
C VAL A 185 -15.64 1.52 22.96
N GLU A 186 -15.66 2.63 22.24
CA GLU A 186 -14.90 3.83 22.59
C GLU A 186 -15.46 4.56 23.82
N LEU A 187 -16.79 4.68 23.91
CA LEU A 187 -17.44 5.22 25.12
C LEU A 187 -17.29 4.27 26.31
N GLY A 188 -17.40 2.95 26.10
CA GLY A 188 -17.26 1.94 27.16
C GLY A 188 -15.89 1.98 27.84
N PHE A 189 -14.82 2.21 27.07
CA PHE A 189 -13.46 2.28 27.63
C PHE A 189 -13.24 3.58 28.41
N VAL A 190 -13.73 4.71 27.90
CA VAL A 190 -13.59 6.03 28.54
C VAL A 190 -14.41 6.10 29.83
N PHE A 191 -15.67 5.67 29.81
CA PHE A 191 -16.50 5.66 31.02
C PHE A 191 -16.05 4.59 32.02
N GLY A 192 -15.66 3.40 31.56
CA GLY A 192 -15.21 2.31 32.43
C GLY A 192 -13.93 2.66 33.20
N LEU A 193 -12.88 3.12 32.51
CA LEU A 193 -11.63 3.51 33.17
C LEU A 193 -11.75 4.86 33.88
N GLY A 194 -12.54 5.80 33.34
CA GLY A 194 -12.77 7.11 33.95
C GLY A 194 -13.48 7.04 35.29
N ILE A 195 -14.44 6.12 35.49
CA ILE A 195 -15.13 5.90 36.77
C ILE A 195 -14.20 5.27 37.81
N ILE A 196 -13.19 4.49 37.41
CA ILE A 196 -12.22 3.89 38.34
C ILE A 196 -11.11 4.87 38.68
N ILE A 197 -10.52 5.51 37.67
CA ILE A 197 -9.37 6.42 37.81
C ILE A 197 -9.80 7.78 38.36
N GLY A 198 -10.99 8.27 38.00
CA GLY A 198 -11.53 9.56 38.40
C GLY A 198 -11.61 9.75 39.92
N PRO A 199 -12.26 8.84 40.68
CA PRO A 199 -12.30 8.92 42.14
C PRO A 199 -10.93 8.78 42.80
N VAL A 200 -10.05 7.95 42.24
CA VAL A 200 -8.67 7.77 42.74
C VAL A 200 -7.84 9.03 42.56
N MET A 201 -8.02 9.74 41.43
CA MET A 201 -7.35 11.00 41.18
C MET A 201 -7.98 12.16 41.96
N LEU A 202 -9.30 12.25 42.08
CA LEU A 202 -9.98 13.39 42.70
C LEU A 202 -9.88 13.39 44.23
N TRP A 203 -9.76 12.22 44.88
CA TRP A 203 -9.70 12.15 46.34
C TRP A 203 -8.26 12.29 46.86
N LYS A 204 -7.96 13.45 47.47
CA LYS A 204 -6.62 13.85 47.95
C LYS A 204 -5.90 12.78 48.80
N GLN A 205 -6.63 12.03 49.63
CA GLN A 205 -6.04 10.98 50.47
C GLN A 205 -5.62 9.74 49.67
N TRP A 206 -6.41 9.34 48.68
CA TRP A 206 -6.12 8.19 47.82
C TRP A 206 -5.00 8.49 46.82
N ARG A 207 -4.99 9.70 46.24
CA ARG A 207 -3.91 10.17 45.36
C ARG A 207 -2.54 10.06 46.04
N VAL A 208 -2.41 10.55 47.28
CA VAL A 208 -1.14 10.50 48.03
C VAL A 208 -0.73 9.07 48.37
N ARG A 209 -1.68 8.19 48.71
CA ARG A 209 -1.38 6.77 48.97
C ARG A 209 -0.96 6.03 47.71
N TYR A 210 -1.63 6.29 46.59
CA TYR A 210 -1.29 5.73 45.29
C TYR A 210 0.11 6.17 44.83
N CYS A 211 0.44 7.46 44.91
CA CYS A 211 1.78 7.94 44.61
C CYS A 211 2.85 7.29 45.50
N LYS A 212 2.60 7.12 46.80
CA LYS A 212 3.53 6.40 47.70
C LYS A 212 3.70 4.93 47.33
N LEU A 213 2.64 4.28 46.86
CA LEU A 213 2.68 2.88 46.42
C LEU A 213 3.49 2.74 45.12
N VAL A 214 3.23 3.61 44.14
CA VAL A 214 3.95 3.65 42.87
C VAL A 214 5.43 3.95 43.09
N ASP A 215 5.76 4.90 43.96
CA ASP A 215 7.15 5.23 44.32
C ASP A 215 7.85 4.03 44.97
N LYS A 216 7.17 3.32 45.89
CA LYS A 216 7.69 2.09 46.50
C LYS A 216 7.92 0.97 45.49
N ILE A 217 7.02 0.80 44.52
CA ILE A 217 7.14 -0.20 43.45
C ILE A 217 8.28 0.18 42.50
N LEU A 218 8.37 1.45 42.09
CA LEU A 218 9.46 1.96 41.26
C LEU A 218 10.81 1.79 41.95
N CYS A 219 10.95 2.17 43.21
CA CYS A 219 12.19 1.95 43.97
C CYS A 219 12.55 0.46 44.05
N TRP A 220 11.55 -0.42 44.26
CA TRP A 220 11.79 -1.86 44.29
C TRP A 220 12.21 -2.41 42.91
N MET A 221 11.56 -1.97 41.83
CA MET A 221 11.90 -2.38 40.47
C MET A 221 13.28 -1.85 40.05
N PHE A 222 13.57 -0.57 40.28
CA PHE A 222 14.87 0.02 39.96
C PHE A 222 16.00 -0.60 40.78
N SER A 223 15.79 -0.89 42.07
CA SER A 223 16.77 -1.62 42.87
C SER A 223 17.02 -3.05 42.37
N ARG A 224 16.08 -3.63 41.63
CA ARG A 224 16.17 -4.99 41.10
C ARG A 224 16.74 -5.06 39.68
N MET A 225 16.70 -3.96 38.92
CA MET A 225 17.24 -3.90 37.55
C MET A 225 18.70 -3.42 37.46
N TYR A 226 19.28 -2.91 38.54
CA TYR A 226 20.52 -2.11 38.45
C TYR A 226 21.74 -2.69 39.18
N LEU A 227 21.71 -3.96 39.57
CA LEU A 227 22.87 -4.66 40.14
C LEU A 227 23.14 -5.95 39.35
N GLU A 228 24.14 -5.92 38.47
CA GLU A 228 24.82 -7.13 38.00
C GLU A 228 26.07 -7.38 38.84
N TYR A 229 26.29 -8.65 39.18
CA TYR A 229 27.49 -9.09 39.88
C TYR A 229 28.57 -9.38 38.82
N ALA A 230 29.62 -8.58 38.80
CA ALA A 230 30.79 -8.85 37.97
C ALA A 230 31.84 -9.60 38.81
N THR A 231 32.27 -10.76 38.32
CA THR A 231 33.35 -11.54 38.94
C THR A 231 34.62 -11.30 38.16
N ASP A 232 35.60 -10.60 38.74
CA ASP A 232 36.95 -10.50 38.18
C ASP A 232 37.96 -11.02 39.20
N ARG A 233 38.85 -11.91 38.73
CA ARG A 233 39.93 -12.55 39.52
C ARG A 233 39.50 -13.16 40.87
N GLY A 234 38.32 -13.76 40.93
CA GLY A 234 37.84 -14.48 42.11
C GLY A 234 37.26 -13.61 43.23
N GLN A 235 37.10 -12.30 43.01
CA GLN A 235 36.33 -11.44 43.91
C GLN A 235 35.14 -10.84 43.15
N THR A 236 33.96 -10.91 43.78
CA THR A 236 32.69 -10.45 43.23
C THR A 236 32.40 -9.04 43.71
N TYR A 237 32.16 -8.12 42.78
CA TYR A 237 31.78 -6.74 43.10
C TYR A 237 30.53 -6.34 42.32
N THR A 238 29.79 -5.38 42.87
CA THR A 238 28.55 -4.87 42.28
C THR A 238 28.85 -3.62 41.48
N VAL A 239 28.50 -3.64 40.19
CA VAL A 239 28.81 -2.54 39.26
C VAL A 239 27.52 -1.93 38.72
N LEU A 240 27.42 -0.60 38.79
CA LEU A 240 26.32 0.21 38.27
C LEU A 240 26.53 0.43 36.75
N ARG A 241 25.62 -0.08 35.90
CA ARG A 241 25.70 0.09 34.44
C ARG A 241 24.76 1.22 33.99
N TRP A 242 25.33 2.38 33.66
CA TRP A 242 24.63 3.50 33.01
C TRP A 242 24.30 3.18 31.56
#